data_AF-A0A1Q3C1H7-F1
#
_entry.id   AF-A0A1Q3C1H7-F1
#
_cell.length_a   1.000
_cell.length_b   1.000
_cell.length_c   1.000
_cell.angle_alpha   90.00
_cell.angle_beta   90.00
_cell.angle_gamma   90.00
#
_symmetry.space_group_name_H-M   'P 1'
#
loop_
_entity.id
_entity.type
_entity.pdbx_description
1 polymer ?
#
loop_
_entity_poly.entity_id
_entity_poly.type
_entity_poly.pdbx_seq_one_letter_code
_entity_poly.pdbx_strand_id
1 'polypeptide(L)'
;MGSDNLSHAYKEDDLNIPFDYLNSFPPGYRFRPTDEELIVHYLRPKILGGDLCVNKIHSVDVYDYSPIELTDMYREEGEEKCYFFSSRKLVKYGARERVKRVAGNGRWKPLPKDKPIHMGDCQIGWKRTLAFLIRGLTKNIKTDWRMTEYKEDLVSVHQWPSSFIS
;
A
#
# COMPACT_ATOMS: atom_id res chain seq x y z
N MET A 1 33.93 8.24 -36.38
CA MET A 1 34.01 7.47 -35.12
C MET A 1 33.57 8.40 -34.01
N GLY A 2 32.58 7.99 -33.22
CA GLY A 2 31.99 8.82 -32.17
C GLY A 2 30.46 8.84 -32.25
N SER A 3 29.83 7.67 -32.27
CA SER A 3 28.41 7.53 -31.96
C SER A 3 28.30 7.46 -30.45
N ASP A 4 28.00 8.59 -29.80
CA ASP A 4 27.70 8.59 -28.37
C ASP A 4 26.28 8.03 -28.18
N ASN A 5 26.25 6.77 -27.74
CA ASN A 5 25.08 6.09 -27.22
C ASN A 5 24.56 6.85 -25.98
N LEU A 6 23.55 7.70 -26.17
CA LEU A 6 22.65 8.15 -25.11
C LEU A 6 21.68 7.01 -24.74
N SER A 7 22.25 5.87 -24.34
CA SER A 7 21.53 4.75 -23.70
C SER A 7 22.19 4.44 -22.36
N HIS A 8 22.66 5.46 -21.66
CA HIS A 8 23.15 5.32 -20.29
C HIS A 8 21.98 5.61 -19.35
N ALA A 9 21.22 4.54 -19.08
CA ALA A 9 20.43 4.28 -17.89
C ALA A 9 19.87 5.52 -17.17
N TYR A 10 18.56 5.75 -17.33
CA TYR A 10 17.78 6.32 -16.25
C TYR A 10 17.94 5.38 -15.05
N LYS A 11 18.81 5.76 -14.12
CA LYS A 11 18.83 5.12 -12.81
C LYS A 11 17.52 5.50 -12.13
N GLU A 12 16.81 4.51 -11.61
CA GLU A 12 15.59 4.69 -10.81
C GLU A 12 15.79 5.60 -9.57
N ASP A 13 17.03 6.01 -9.29
CA ASP A 13 17.43 6.84 -8.16
C ASP A 13 17.47 8.36 -8.45
N ASP A 14 17.43 8.81 -9.72
CA ASP A 14 17.63 10.23 -10.07
C ASP A 14 16.31 11.02 -10.30
N LEU A 15 15.15 10.39 -10.11
CA LEU A 15 13.85 11.06 -9.96
C LEU A 15 13.42 11.10 -8.50
N ASN A 16 14.34 11.53 -7.64
CA ASN A 16 13.97 12.05 -6.34
C ASN A 16 13.18 13.36 -6.57
N ILE A 17 11.92 13.27 -7.03
CA ILE A 17 10.91 14.29 -6.74
C ILE A 17 10.57 14.01 -5.27
N PRO A 18 11.32 14.61 -4.33
CA PRO A 18 11.56 13.98 -3.06
C PRO A 18 10.34 14.17 -2.18
N PHE A 19 10.14 13.26 -1.24
CA PHE A 19 9.25 13.43 -0.08
C PHE A 19 9.27 14.87 0.50
N ASP A 20 10.41 15.54 0.44
CA ASP A 20 10.63 16.95 0.81
C ASP A 20 9.74 17.96 0.06
N TYR A 21 9.38 17.72 -1.20
CA TYR A 21 8.46 18.59 -1.94
C TYR A 21 7.07 18.58 -1.30
N LEU A 22 6.54 17.40 -0.94
CA LEU A 22 5.25 17.33 -0.25
C LEU A 22 5.31 17.95 1.16
N ASN A 23 6.48 17.89 1.80
CA ASN A 23 6.69 18.51 3.11
C ASN A 23 6.88 20.03 3.02
N SER A 24 7.11 20.58 1.82
CA SER A 24 7.15 22.03 1.57
C SER A 24 5.76 22.68 1.51
N PHE A 25 4.69 21.88 1.44
CA PHE A 25 3.34 22.42 1.39
C PHE A 25 2.93 23.10 2.70
N PRO A 26 2.04 24.12 2.64
CA PRO A 26 1.63 24.85 3.83
C PRO A 26 1.08 23.95 4.94
N PRO A 27 1.20 24.35 6.22
CA PRO A 27 0.57 23.64 7.33
C PRO A 27 -0.91 23.37 7.06
N GLY A 28 -1.35 22.14 7.31
CA GLY A 28 -2.73 21.69 7.05
C GLY A 28 -2.89 20.85 5.78
N TYR A 29 -1.95 20.93 4.82
CA TYR A 29 -1.90 19.97 3.71
C TYR A 29 -1.48 18.59 4.22
N ARG A 30 -2.22 17.56 3.82
CA ARG A 30 -2.04 16.17 4.28
C ARG A 30 -2.28 15.21 3.13
N PHE A 31 -1.55 14.11 3.09
CA PHE A 31 -1.81 13.05 2.12
C PHE A 31 -2.97 12.19 2.61
N ARG A 32 -4.18 12.47 2.11
CA ARG A 32 -5.43 11.80 2.51
C ARG A 32 -6.22 11.31 1.29
N PRO A 33 -5.68 10.37 0.50
CA PRO A 33 -6.38 9.85 -0.66
C PRO A 33 -7.66 9.12 -0.27
N THR A 34 -8.67 9.18 -1.14
CA THR A 34 -9.88 8.37 -1.07
C THR A 34 -9.59 6.91 -1.41
N ASP A 35 -10.53 6.01 -1.14
CA ASP A 35 -10.36 4.60 -1.50
C ASP A 35 -10.24 4.41 -3.02
N GLU A 36 -10.91 5.25 -3.81
CA GLU A 36 -10.86 5.23 -5.28
C GLU A 36 -9.50 5.70 -5.78
N GLU A 37 -9.01 6.83 -5.27
CA GLU A 37 -7.70 7.37 -5.60
C GLU A 37 -6.58 6.39 -5.26
N LEU A 38 -6.66 5.70 -4.11
CA LEU A 38 -5.72 4.65 -3.72
C LEU A 38 -5.60 3.53 -4.74
N ILE A 39 -6.72 3.13 -5.37
CA ILE A 39 -6.72 2.10 -6.40
C ILE A 39 -6.22 2.65 -7.72
N VAL A 40 -6.87 3.70 -8.23
CA VAL A 40 -6.71 4.18 -9.62
C VAL A 40 -5.38 4.90 -9.84
N HIS A 41 -4.98 5.78 -8.91
CA HIS A 41 -3.82 6.65 -9.11
C HIS A 41 -2.53 6.13 -8.47
N TYR A 42 -2.62 5.14 -7.56
CA TYR A 42 -1.46 4.65 -6.83
C TYR A 42 -1.25 3.15 -6.99
N LEU A 43 -2.21 2.31 -6.62
CA LEU A 43 -2.01 0.86 -6.63
C LEU A 43 -1.91 0.29 -8.05
N ARG A 44 -2.83 0.66 -8.94
CA ARG A 44 -2.86 0.16 -10.32
C ARG A 44 -1.61 0.55 -11.12
N PRO A 45 -1.19 1.83 -11.19
CA PRO A 45 0.04 2.19 -11.88
C PRO A 45 1.25 1.45 -11.31
N LYS A 46 1.33 1.31 -9.97
CA LYS A 46 2.41 0.53 -9.33
C LYS A 46 2.43 -0.94 -9.77
N ILE A 47 1.28 -1.58 -9.94
CA ILE A 47 1.16 -2.97 -10.41
C ILE A 47 1.55 -3.10 -11.88
N LEU A 48 1.13 -2.13 -12.70
CA LEU A 48 1.40 -2.12 -14.15
C LEU A 48 2.81 -1.64 -14.52
N GLY A 49 3.61 -1.22 -13.54
CA GLY A 49 4.94 -0.65 -13.78
C GLY A 49 4.90 0.73 -14.43
N GLY A 50 3.79 1.46 -14.28
CA GLY A 50 3.64 2.84 -14.73
C GLY A 50 4.18 3.86 -13.73
N ASP A 51 4.25 5.11 -14.17
CA ASP A 51 4.69 6.22 -13.32
C ASP A 51 3.67 6.51 -12.21
N LEU A 52 4.19 6.85 -11.02
CA LEU A 52 3.38 7.25 -9.89
C LEU A 52 3.36 8.78 -9.77
N CYS A 53 2.18 9.33 -9.51
CA CYS A 53 2.06 10.70 -9.01
C CYS A 53 2.86 10.88 -7.71
N VAL A 54 3.30 12.10 -7.42
CA VAL A 54 3.99 12.43 -6.16
C VAL A 54 3.12 11.99 -4.97
N ASN A 55 3.68 11.18 -4.06
CA ASN A 55 2.93 10.52 -3.00
C ASN A 55 3.75 10.26 -1.73
N LYS A 56 3.07 9.85 -0.65
CA LYS A 56 3.67 9.49 0.65
C LYS A 56 3.58 7.99 0.94
N ILE A 57 3.66 7.13 -0.09
CA ILE A 57 3.50 5.68 0.03
C ILE A 57 4.87 5.00 -0.03
N HIS A 58 5.25 4.30 1.04
CA HIS A 58 6.53 3.59 1.11
C HIS A 58 6.42 2.17 0.56
N SER A 59 7.42 1.69 -0.17
CA SER A 59 7.49 0.29 -0.59
C SER A 59 8.12 -0.55 0.53
N VAL A 60 7.30 -1.25 1.31
CA VAL A 60 7.72 -1.99 2.51
C VAL A 60 6.95 -3.30 2.62
N ASP A 61 7.64 -4.37 2.99
CA ASP A 61 7.00 -5.62 3.39
C ASP A 61 6.40 -5.50 4.80
N VAL A 62 5.19 -4.94 4.89
CA VAL A 62 4.53 -4.60 6.17
C VAL A 62 4.36 -5.77 7.14
N TYR A 63 4.39 -7.01 6.64
CA TYR A 63 4.28 -8.21 7.45
C TYR A 63 5.59 -8.65 8.11
N ASP A 64 6.70 -7.96 7.83
CA ASP A 64 7.98 -8.22 8.47
C ASP A 64 8.14 -7.42 9.78
N TYR A 65 7.26 -6.43 10.03
CA TYR A 65 7.33 -5.50 11.16
C TYR A 65 6.02 -5.45 11.95
N SER A 66 6.10 -5.20 13.26
CA SER A 66 4.94 -4.84 14.09
C SER A 66 4.44 -3.42 13.75
N PRO A 67 3.19 -3.08 14.13
CA PRO A 67 2.64 -1.74 13.87
C PRO A 67 3.47 -0.61 14.49
N ILE A 68 4.04 -0.83 15.68
CA ILE A 68 4.85 0.17 16.39
C ILE A 68 6.16 0.41 15.62
N GLU A 69 6.84 -0.66 15.22
CA GLU A 69 8.06 -0.56 14.41
C GLU A 69 7.79 0.17 13.08
N LEU A 70 6.67 -0.12 12.42
CA LEU A 70 6.29 0.58 11.19
C LEU A 70 6.05 2.07 11.43
N THR A 71 5.37 2.45 12.51
CA THR A 71 5.13 3.86 12.80
C THR A 71 6.39 4.58 13.24
N ASP A 72 7.26 3.96 14.02
CA ASP A 72 8.51 4.57 14.46
C ASP A 72 9.45 4.85 13.28
N MET A 73 9.41 4.01 12.24
CA MET A 73 10.24 4.16 11.05
C MET A 73 9.66 5.12 9.99
N TYR A 74 8.34 5.11 9.78
CA TYR A 74 7.73 5.72 8.59
C TYR A 74 6.63 6.75 8.87
N ARG A 75 6.16 6.89 10.12
CA ARG A 75 5.09 7.84 10.43
C ARG A 75 5.65 9.24 10.54
N GLU A 76 5.11 10.14 9.75
CA GLU A 76 5.39 11.56 9.87
C GLU A 76 4.70 12.18 11.09
N GLU A 77 5.32 13.24 11.61
CA GLU A 77 4.76 14.00 12.72
C GLU A 77 3.39 14.58 12.36
N GLY A 78 2.40 14.34 13.25
CA GLY A 78 1.04 14.84 13.07
C GLY A 78 0.18 14.07 12.07
N GLU A 79 0.70 13.03 11.40
CA GLU A 79 -0.11 12.15 10.55
C GLU A 79 -0.73 11.01 11.36
N GLU A 80 -1.97 10.63 11.09
CA GLU A 80 -2.64 9.51 11.79
C GLU A 80 -2.48 8.17 11.07
N LYS A 81 -2.08 8.21 9.79
CA LYS A 81 -2.03 7.05 8.90
C LYS A 81 -0.71 7.04 8.15
N CYS A 82 -0.24 5.84 7.85
CA CYS A 82 0.89 5.59 6.95
C CYS A 82 0.42 4.68 5.83
N TYR A 83 0.95 4.89 4.64
CA TYR A 83 0.56 4.15 3.44
C TYR A 83 1.76 3.34 2.95
N PHE A 84 1.50 2.09 2.57
CA PHE A 84 2.53 1.17 2.14
C PHE A 84 2.11 0.40 0.89
N PHE A 85 3.01 0.31 -0.08
CA PHE A 85 2.98 -0.76 -1.06
C PHE A 85 3.65 -1.98 -0.45
N SER A 86 2.94 -3.10 -0.43
CA SER A 86 3.46 -4.35 0.10
C SER A 86 3.08 -5.52 -0.79
N SER A 87 4.06 -6.37 -1.11
CA SER A 87 3.81 -7.60 -1.85
C SER A 87 2.98 -8.56 -1.00
N ARG A 88 1.99 -9.20 -1.63
CA ARG A 88 1.18 -10.20 -0.95
C ARG A 88 1.97 -11.50 -0.75
N LYS A 89 2.74 -11.59 0.34
CA LYS A 89 3.52 -12.78 0.69
C LYS A 89 2.60 -13.95 1.06
N LEU A 90 2.71 -15.04 0.33
CA LEU A 90 2.07 -16.32 0.63
C LEU A 90 3.08 -17.25 1.31
N VAL A 91 2.64 -17.94 2.37
CA VAL A 91 3.43 -18.93 3.10
C VAL A 91 2.78 -20.29 2.92
N LYS A 92 3.60 -21.30 2.64
CA LYS A 92 3.16 -22.69 2.49
C LYS A 92 2.75 -23.25 3.85
N TYR A 93 1.60 -23.92 3.87
CA TYR A 93 1.06 -24.64 5.01
C TYR A 93 0.60 -26.02 4.51
N GLY A 94 1.54 -26.96 4.46
CA GLY A 94 1.37 -28.23 3.75
C GLY A 94 1.12 -27.97 2.26
N ALA A 95 0.06 -28.55 1.70
CA ALA A 95 -0.35 -28.37 0.31
C ALA A 95 -1.11 -27.06 0.01
N ARG A 96 -1.39 -26.23 1.03
CA ARG A 96 -2.15 -24.98 0.86
C ARG A 96 -1.27 -23.77 1.11
N GLU A 97 -1.51 -22.71 0.39
CA GLU A 97 -0.88 -21.41 0.64
C GLU A 97 -1.81 -20.49 1.43
N ARG A 98 -1.23 -19.71 2.33
CA ARG A 98 -1.95 -18.72 3.14
C ARG A 98 -1.19 -17.40 3.14
N VAL A 99 -1.93 -16.30 3.15
CA VAL A 99 -1.32 -14.96 3.30
C VAL A 99 -0.59 -14.88 4.64
N LYS A 100 0.69 -14.48 4.62
CA LYS A 100 1.46 -14.20 5.84
C LYS A 100 0.76 -13.09 6.59
N ARG A 101 0.45 -13.34 7.86
CA ARG A 101 -0.14 -12.33 8.76
C ARG A 101 0.48 -12.30 10.15
N VAL A 102 1.56 -13.06 10.35
CA VAL A 102 2.41 -12.92 11.53
C VAL A 102 3.38 -11.79 11.25
N ALA A 103 3.53 -10.87 12.20
CA ALA A 103 4.29 -9.64 12.04
C ALA A 103 4.87 -9.22 13.39
N GLY A 104 6.21 -9.20 13.48
CA GLY A 104 6.95 -8.94 14.71
C GLY A 104 6.45 -9.77 15.91
N ASN A 105 6.08 -9.07 16.98
CA ASN A 105 5.60 -9.65 18.23
C ASN A 105 4.12 -10.12 18.20
N GLY A 106 3.43 -10.06 17.06
CA GLY A 106 2.00 -10.33 16.99
C GLY A 106 1.52 -10.84 15.65
N ARG A 107 0.24 -10.61 15.38
CA ARG A 107 -0.41 -11.00 14.12
C ARG A 107 -1.56 -10.08 13.73
N TRP A 108 -1.76 -9.95 12.44
CA TRP A 108 -2.93 -9.32 11.85
C TRP A 108 -4.08 -10.32 11.72
N LYS A 109 -5.26 -9.94 12.21
CA LYS A 109 -6.50 -10.71 12.08
C LYS A 109 -7.50 -9.93 11.24
N PRO A 110 -8.02 -10.50 10.13
CA PRO A 110 -9.03 -9.82 9.32
C PRO A 110 -10.34 -9.67 10.09
N LEU A 111 -11.02 -8.55 9.87
CA LEU A 111 -12.39 -8.34 10.31
C LEU A 111 -13.36 -9.01 9.32
N PRO A 112 -14.59 -9.36 9.75
CA PRO A 112 -15.45 -10.28 8.99
C PRO A 112 -15.93 -9.79 7.61
N LYS A 113 -15.88 -8.49 7.31
CA LYS A 113 -16.52 -7.91 6.12
C LYS A 113 -15.52 -7.14 5.26
N ASP A 114 -15.36 -7.60 4.04
CA ASP A 114 -14.71 -6.84 2.96
C ASP A 114 -15.72 -5.85 2.39
N LYS A 115 -15.20 -4.72 1.91
CA LYS A 115 -16.02 -3.72 1.24
C LYS A 115 -15.51 -3.58 -0.20
N PRO A 116 -16.39 -3.72 -1.21
CA PRO A 116 -16.01 -3.38 -2.57
C PRO A 116 -15.75 -1.87 -2.65
N ILE A 117 -14.83 -1.49 -3.52
CA ILE A 117 -14.53 -0.11 -3.88
C ILE A 117 -15.06 0.06 -5.30
N HIS A 118 -15.88 1.09 -5.50
CA HIS A 118 -16.46 1.40 -6.79
C HIS A 118 -16.00 2.78 -7.22
N MET A 119 -15.92 3.01 -8.53
CA MET A 119 -15.86 4.33 -9.14
C MET A 119 -17.02 4.40 -10.13
N GLY A 120 -18.04 5.19 -9.80
CA GLY A 120 -19.35 5.06 -10.44
C GLY A 120 -19.95 3.67 -10.22
N ASP A 121 -20.45 3.06 -11.29
CA ASP A 121 -21.05 1.70 -11.26
C ASP A 121 -19.99 0.58 -11.44
N CYS A 122 -18.72 0.94 -11.63
CA CYS A 122 -17.64 -0.03 -11.85
C CYS A 122 -16.99 -0.39 -10.51
N GLN A 123 -17.01 -1.67 -10.14
CA GLN A 123 -16.19 -2.16 -9.04
C GLN A 123 -14.72 -2.17 -9.47
N ILE A 124 -13.89 -1.41 -8.78
CA ILE A 124 -12.47 -1.23 -9.11
C ILE A 124 -11.53 -1.99 -8.17
N GLY A 125 -12.04 -2.44 -7.03
CA GLY A 125 -11.22 -3.13 -6.04
C GLY A 125 -11.97 -3.53 -4.78
N TRP A 126 -11.20 -3.95 -3.79
CA TRP A 126 -11.67 -4.39 -2.50
C TRP A 126 -10.81 -3.80 -1.39
N LYS A 127 -11.45 -3.42 -0.28
CA LYS A 127 -10.76 -3.12 0.97
C LYS A 127 -11.16 -4.07 2.09
N ARG A 128 -10.17 -4.50 2.86
CA ARG A 128 -10.34 -5.37 4.03
C ARG A 128 -9.63 -4.76 5.22
N THR A 129 -10.35 -4.57 6.32
CA THR A 129 -9.76 -4.11 7.58
C THR A 129 -9.25 -5.28 8.42
N LEU A 130 -8.09 -5.11 9.04
CA LEU A 130 -7.44 -6.03 9.96
C LEU A 130 -7.18 -5.34 11.29
N ALA A 131 -7.25 -6.10 12.37
CA ALA A 131 -6.85 -5.67 13.71
C ALA A 131 -5.57 -6.41 14.12
N PHE A 132 -4.65 -5.70 14.75
CA PHE A 132 -3.43 -6.32 15.27
C PHE A 132 -3.66 -6.90 16.66
N LEU A 133 -3.17 -8.13 16.86
CA LEU A 133 -3.17 -8.83 18.14
C LEU A 133 -1.73 -9.10 18.56
N ILE A 134 -1.31 -8.58 19.70
CA ILE A 134 0.00 -8.87 20.30
C ILE A 134 -0.05 -10.27 20.92
N ARG A 135 1.05 -11.02 20.81
CA ARG A 135 1.20 -12.31 21.48
C ARG A 135 1.34 -12.09 22.98
N GLY A 136 0.34 -12.49 23.75
CA GLY A 136 0.43 -12.53 25.20
C GLY A 136 0.87 -13.90 25.70
N LEU A 137 1.21 -13.99 26.98
CA LEU A 137 1.71 -15.22 27.61
C LEU A 137 0.70 -16.38 27.56
N THR A 138 -0.57 -16.09 27.84
CA THR A 138 -1.65 -17.09 27.87
C THR A 138 -2.65 -16.92 26.73
N LYS A 139 -2.89 -15.68 26.30
CA LYS A 139 -3.81 -15.34 25.21
C LYS A 139 -3.31 -14.13 24.45
N ASN A 140 -3.70 -14.02 23.18
CA ASN A 140 -3.42 -12.83 22.38
C ASN A 140 -4.20 -11.62 22.90
N ILE A 141 -3.55 -10.45 22.91
CA ILE A 141 -4.11 -9.19 23.40
C ILE A 141 -4.51 -8.34 22.20
N LYS A 142 -5.77 -7.88 22.17
CA LYS A 142 -6.26 -6.98 21.12
C LYS A 142 -5.66 -5.58 21.32
N THR A 143 -5.21 -4.97 20.23
CA THR A 143 -4.72 -3.59 20.21
C THR A 143 -5.66 -2.68 19.43
N ASP A 144 -5.40 -1.37 19.48
CA ASP A 144 -6.12 -0.38 18.67
C ASP A 144 -5.54 -0.20 17.27
N TRP A 145 -4.39 -0.80 16.97
CA TRP A 145 -3.82 -0.80 15.64
C TRP A 145 -4.76 -1.43 14.61
N ARG A 146 -4.93 -0.72 13.49
CA ARG A 146 -5.73 -1.14 12.34
C ARG A 146 -4.88 -1.04 11.08
N MET A 147 -5.13 -1.97 10.17
CA MET A 147 -4.61 -1.93 8.80
C MET A 147 -5.78 -2.12 7.86
N THR A 148 -5.82 -1.36 6.77
CA THR A 148 -6.74 -1.61 5.67
C THR A 148 -5.92 -2.09 4.48
N GLU A 149 -6.11 -3.35 4.09
CA GLU A 149 -5.59 -3.88 2.84
C GLU A 149 -6.47 -3.42 1.69
N TYR A 150 -5.86 -2.80 0.68
CA TYR A 150 -6.48 -2.46 -0.61
C TYR A 150 -6.00 -3.45 -1.67
N LYS A 151 -6.91 -3.87 -2.57
CA LYS A 151 -6.62 -4.77 -3.69
C LYS A 151 -7.36 -4.30 -4.92
N GLU A 152 -6.67 -4.22 -6.04
CA GLU A 152 -7.29 -3.98 -7.34
C GLU A 152 -8.11 -5.19 -7.78
N ASP A 153 -9.24 -4.95 -8.43
CA ASP A 153 -10.02 -5.98 -9.10
C ASP A 153 -9.61 -6.07 -10.58
N LEU A 154 -8.66 -6.95 -10.87
CA LEU A 154 -8.13 -7.12 -12.23
C LEU A 154 -9.15 -7.74 -13.21
N VAL A 155 -10.22 -8.35 -12.72
CA VAL A 155 -11.20 -9.07 -13.56
C VAL A 155 -12.16 -8.09 -14.25
N SER A 156 -12.55 -7.02 -13.56
CA SER A 156 -13.48 -6.00 -14.09
C SER A 156 -12.81 -4.95 -14.98
N VAL A 157 -11.48 -5.00 -15.17
CA VAL A 157 -10.71 -3.96 -15.88
C VAL A 157 -11.19 -3.72 -17.31
N HIS A 158 -11.67 -4.76 -17.99
CA HIS A 158 -12.23 -4.65 -19.35
C HIS A 158 -13.57 -3.89 -19.40
N GLN A 159 -14.19 -3.66 -18.25
CA GLN A 159 -15.45 -2.91 -18.11
C GLN A 159 -15.21 -1.45 -17.70
N TRP A 160 -13.97 -1.05 -17.43
CA TRP A 160 -13.66 0.32 -17.04
C TRP A 160 -13.65 1.23 -18.27
N PRO A 161 -14.25 2.43 -18.20
CA PRO A 161 -14.06 3.47 -19.20
C PRO A 161 -12.59 3.70 -19.55
N SER A 162 -12.28 3.92 -20.83
CA SER A 162 -10.91 4.15 -21.30
C SER A 162 -10.24 5.36 -20.64
N SER A 163 -11.02 6.35 -20.18
CA SER A 163 -10.56 7.49 -19.39
C SER A 163 -9.99 7.13 -18.01
N PHE A 164 -10.18 5.89 -17.54
CA PHE A 164 -9.60 5.36 -16.30
C PHE A 164 -8.37 4.50 -16.54
N ILE A 165 -8.00 4.28 -17.81
CA ILE A 165 -6.92 3.39 -18.24
C ILE A 165 -5.72 4.19 -18.80
N SER A 166 -5.91 5.47 -19.16
CA SER A 166 -4.88 6.36 -19.70
C SER A 166 -3.94 6.92 -18.64
#